data_AF-A0A9N9CUC0-F1
#
_entry.id   AF-A0A9N9CUC0-F1
#
_cell.length_a   1.000
_cell.length_b   1.000
_cell.length_c   1.000
_cell.angle_alpha   90.00
_cell.angle_beta   90.00
_cell.angle_gamma   90.00
#
_symmetry.space_group_name_H-M   'P 1'
#
loop_
_entity.id
_entity.type
_entity.pdbx_description
1 polymer ?
#
loop_
_entity_poly.entity_id
_entity_poly.type
_entity_poly.pdbx_seq_one_letter_code
_entity_poly.pdbx_strand_id
1 'polypeptide(L)'
;MAGKRFSSIKEELEHYKARTSALEATLLETQSGMEEFQATSRELEEDLERELEQSEKRYKELKSKNEALKNEVDEWKQKYYQSKSESNVNQTQMQRELDSLRSLQEKFVIKTRELEIDYDDLERTERAAKSSLIDLENKYNKAIERNVILENELEGKNLLIVQVQRLKDDLRDVNIELAILKNKQDGEYGPPPPSSEPVSSPPRKEFYNPPPPKPTIITNSQRAEAMNTQVNSIDPNSNPVKMVQEMVGRVKSLEARLVSCRSLVTPLLAPPPSYSTTMPLASNSPPPSPKARMDSSYRNPLKSYRRSSLQKSKAFSMTVNQMRSKVQ
;
A
#
# COMPACT_ATOMS: atom_id res chain seq x y z
N MET A 1 -109.87 16.67 59.72
CA MET A 1 -110.36 17.59 58.66
C MET A 1 -111.73 18.11 59.09
N ALA A 2 -111.80 19.29 59.70
CA ALA A 2 -113.08 19.92 60.01
C ALA A 2 -113.76 20.31 58.68
N GLY A 3 -114.98 19.83 58.45
CA GLY A 3 -115.73 20.14 57.24
C GLY A 3 -116.05 21.64 57.18
N LYS A 4 -115.71 22.31 56.08
CA LYS A 4 -116.15 23.69 55.83
C LYS A 4 -117.67 23.72 55.83
N ARG A 5 -118.27 24.59 56.65
CA ARG A 5 -119.70 24.88 56.65
C ARG A 5 -119.96 26.06 55.72
N PHE A 6 -120.87 25.87 54.77
CA PHE A 6 -121.26 26.87 53.79
C PHE A 6 -122.58 27.53 54.19
N SER A 7 -122.73 28.82 53.93
CA SER A 7 -123.92 29.60 54.24
C SER A 7 -125.01 29.50 53.15
N SER A 8 -124.68 28.97 51.97
CA SER A 8 -125.59 28.71 50.86
C SER A 8 -125.06 27.60 49.94
N ILE A 9 -125.96 26.87 49.26
CA ILE A 9 -125.62 25.87 48.23
C ILE A 9 -124.75 26.49 47.11
N LYS A 10 -124.94 27.78 46.81
CA LYS A 10 -124.10 28.51 45.85
C LYS A 10 -122.66 28.65 46.32
N GLU A 11 -122.43 28.92 47.59
CA GLU A 11 -121.09 29.09 48.18
C GLU A 11 -120.35 27.74 48.22
N GLU A 12 -121.06 26.65 48.51
CA GLU A 12 -120.51 25.29 48.44
C GLU A 12 -120.08 24.91 47.01
N LEU A 13 -120.93 25.19 46.01
CA LEU A 13 -120.61 24.97 44.60
C LEU A 13 -119.41 25.80 44.16
N GLU A 14 -119.33 27.08 44.54
CA GLU A 14 -118.17 27.92 44.23
C GLU A 14 -116.90 27.42 44.91
N HIS A 15 -116.97 26.95 46.17
CA HIS A 15 -115.80 26.40 46.87
C HIS A 15 -115.25 25.16 46.18
N TYR A 16 -116.09 24.20 45.80
CA TYR A 16 -115.65 23.00 45.08
C TYR A 16 -115.21 23.30 43.65
N LYS A 17 -115.82 24.28 42.97
CA LYS A 17 -115.39 24.74 41.64
C LYS A 17 -114.03 25.44 41.69
N ALA A 18 -113.79 26.28 42.70
CA ALA A 18 -112.49 26.88 42.94
C ALA A 18 -111.44 25.82 43.32
N ARG A 19 -111.81 24.81 44.13
CA ARG A 19 -110.91 23.71 44.51
C ARG A 19 -110.54 22.82 43.32
N THR A 20 -111.50 22.47 42.47
CA THR A 20 -111.25 21.68 41.25
C THR A 20 -110.39 22.47 40.27
N SER A 21 -110.70 23.75 40.04
CA SER A 21 -109.86 24.64 39.22
C SER A 21 -108.42 24.78 39.77
N ALA A 22 -108.24 24.89 41.09
CA ALA A 22 -106.91 24.93 41.69
C ALA A 22 -106.15 23.61 41.54
N LEU A 23 -106.83 22.46 41.71
CA LEU A 23 -106.22 21.14 41.49
C LEU A 23 -105.82 20.93 40.02
N GLU A 24 -106.68 21.33 39.09
CA GLU A 24 -106.37 21.31 37.65
C GLU A 24 -105.15 22.18 37.34
N ALA A 25 -105.09 23.40 37.89
CA ALA A 25 -103.94 24.28 37.73
C ALA A 25 -102.65 23.64 38.27
N THR A 26 -102.67 23.05 39.47
CA THR A 26 -101.49 22.37 40.03
C THR A 26 -101.10 21.13 39.22
N LEU A 27 -102.07 20.36 38.72
CA LEU A 27 -101.80 19.18 37.89
C LEU A 27 -101.11 19.61 36.59
N LEU A 28 -101.61 20.67 35.96
CA LEU A 28 -101.05 21.22 34.73
C LEU A 28 -99.65 21.81 34.95
N GLU A 29 -99.43 22.52 36.05
CA GLU A 29 -98.11 23.00 36.46
C GLU A 29 -97.12 21.85 36.68
N THR A 30 -97.53 20.79 37.39
CA THR A 30 -96.67 19.61 37.60
C THR A 30 -96.39 18.83 36.32
N GLN A 31 -97.36 18.76 35.40
CA GLN A 31 -97.16 18.15 34.09
C GLN A 31 -96.16 18.95 33.25
N SER A 32 -96.34 20.28 33.18
CA SER A 32 -95.39 21.17 32.52
C SER A 32 -93.98 21.05 33.10
N GLY A 33 -93.86 21.07 34.43
CA GLY A 33 -92.57 20.90 35.10
C GLY A 33 -91.92 19.54 34.86
N MET A 34 -92.72 18.46 34.75
CA MET A 34 -92.18 17.15 34.39
C MET A 34 -91.70 17.09 32.94
N GLU A 35 -92.44 17.70 32.01
CA GLU A 35 -92.03 17.78 30.60
C GLU A 35 -90.75 18.59 30.44
N GLU A 36 -90.62 19.73 31.13
CA GLU A 36 -89.40 20.54 31.16
C GLU A 36 -88.22 19.77 31.76
N PHE A 37 -88.44 19.03 32.85
CA PHE A 37 -87.39 18.19 33.45
C PHE A 37 -86.95 17.06 32.51
N GLN A 38 -87.89 16.42 31.80
CA GLN A 38 -87.56 15.39 30.83
C GLN A 38 -86.81 15.95 29.62
N ALA A 39 -87.19 17.13 29.13
CA ALA A 39 -86.51 17.80 28.03
C ALA A 39 -85.08 18.20 28.41
N THR A 40 -84.91 18.82 29.58
CA THR A 40 -83.58 19.23 30.09
C THR A 40 -82.69 18.03 30.42
N SER A 41 -83.26 16.93 30.94
CA SER A 41 -82.50 15.69 31.16
C SER A 41 -81.99 15.09 29.84
N ARG A 42 -82.83 15.10 28.80
CA ARG A 42 -82.45 14.61 27.47
C ARG A 42 -81.36 15.48 26.83
N GLU A 43 -81.50 16.81 26.92
CA GLU A 43 -80.47 17.75 26.42
C GLU A 43 -79.12 17.53 27.14
N LEU A 44 -79.15 17.33 28.46
CA LEU A 44 -77.96 17.03 29.25
C LEU A 44 -77.31 15.69 28.84
N GLU A 45 -78.11 14.65 28.63
CA GLU A 45 -77.62 13.35 28.13
C GLU A 45 -76.94 13.50 26.77
N GLU A 46 -77.55 14.23 25.83
CA GLU A 46 -76.98 14.50 24.51
C GLU A 46 -75.66 15.28 24.59
N ASP A 47 -75.56 16.27 25.49
CA ASP A 47 -74.33 17.02 25.70
C ASP A 47 -73.21 16.15 26.31
N LEU A 48 -73.54 15.28 27.27
CA LEU A 48 -72.60 14.33 27.86
C LEU A 48 -72.10 13.31 26.82
N GLU A 49 -72.99 12.78 25.99
CA GLU A 49 -72.62 11.88 24.89
C GLU A 49 -71.67 12.57 23.89
N ARG A 50 -71.94 13.83 23.55
CA ARG A 50 -71.09 14.62 22.65
C ARG A 50 -69.71 14.88 23.26
N GLU A 51 -69.63 15.20 24.54
CA GLU A 51 -68.35 15.39 25.24
C GLU A 51 -67.57 14.07 25.32
N LEU A 52 -68.26 12.97 25.63
CA LEU A 52 -67.67 11.63 25.66
C LEU A 52 -67.09 11.26 24.30
N GLU A 53 -67.85 11.41 23.21
CA GLU A 53 -67.41 11.11 21.85
C GLU A 53 -66.19 11.96 21.46
N GLN A 54 -66.22 13.26 21.78
CA GLN A 54 -65.09 14.15 21.53
C GLN A 54 -63.85 13.74 22.32
N SER A 55 -64.00 13.33 23.58
CA SER A 55 -62.91 12.87 24.43
C SER A 55 -62.30 11.56 23.90
N GLU A 56 -63.13 10.61 23.49
CA GLU A 56 -62.69 9.34 22.91
C GLU A 56 -61.97 9.55 21.58
N LYS A 57 -62.47 10.46 20.73
CA LYS A 57 -61.82 10.83 19.48
C LYS A 57 -60.43 11.40 19.74
N ARG A 58 -60.31 12.37 20.66
CA ARG A 58 -59.01 12.93 21.06
C ARG A 58 -58.08 11.86 21.62
N TYR A 59 -58.58 10.96 22.45
CA TYR A 59 -57.79 9.85 22.99
C TYR A 59 -57.25 8.94 21.89
N LYS A 60 -58.10 8.54 20.92
CA LYS A 60 -57.69 7.72 19.76
C LYS A 60 -56.62 8.42 18.92
N GLU A 61 -56.80 9.71 18.65
CA GLU A 61 -55.81 10.52 17.92
C GLU A 61 -54.47 10.62 18.66
N LEU A 62 -54.49 10.92 19.97
CA LEU A 62 -53.27 10.98 20.79
C LEU A 62 -52.59 9.61 20.86
N LYS A 63 -53.35 8.52 20.98
CA LYS A 63 -52.81 7.16 21.01
C LYS A 63 -52.11 6.82 19.70
N SER A 64 -52.75 7.09 18.55
CA SER A 64 -52.15 6.88 17.24
C SER A 64 -50.88 7.71 17.05
N LYS A 65 -50.88 8.98 17.47
CA LYS A 65 -49.67 9.83 17.46
C LYS A 65 -48.56 9.27 18.35
N ASN A 66 -48.89 8.75 19.52
CA ASN A 66 -47.92 8.16 20.44
C ASN A 66 -47.27 6.91 19.83
N GLU A 67 -48.06 6.04 19.18
CA GLU A 67 -47.56 4.86 18.47
C GLU A 67 -46.66 5.25 17.29
N ALA A 68 -47.06 6.25 16.49
CA ALA A 68 -46.25 6.76 15.40
C ALA A 68 -44.90 7.31 15.89
N LEU A 69 -44.90 8.12 16.95
CA LEU A 69 -43.67 8.66 17.55
C LEU A 69 -42.77 7.57 18.13
N LYS A 70 -43.34 6.50 18.71
CA LYS A 70 -42.56 5.34 19.19
C LYS A 70 -41.86 4.63 18.03
N ASN A 71 -42.58 4.39 16.94
CA ASN A 71 -42.00 3.78 15.74
C ASN A 71 -40.89 4.65 15.14
N GLU A 72 -41.10 5.96 15.07
CA GLU A 72 -40.09 6.90 14.58
C GLU A 72 -38.83 6.89 15.47
N VAL A 73 -39.00 6.87 16.80
CA VAL A 73 -37.88 6.77 17.73
C VAL A 73 -37.08 5.48 17.51
N ASP A 74 -37.75 4.34 17.33
CA ASP A 74 -37.07 3.07 17.11
C ASP A 74 -36.40 3.00 15.74
N GLU A 75 -37.00 3.59 14.70
CA GLU A 75 -36.38 3.75 13.38
C GLU A 75 -35.10 4.60 13.46
N TRP A 76 -35.13 5.74 14.16
CA TRP A 76 -33.94 6.59 14.34
C TRP A 76 -32.86 5.92 15.16
N LYS A 77 -33.21 5.14 16.20
CA LYS A 77 -32.25 4.32 16.94
C LYS A 77 -31.58 3.31 16.03
N GLN A 78 -32.36 2.60 15.20
CA GLN A 78 -31.82 1.63 14.26
C GLN A 78 -30.86 2.29 13.27
N LYS A 79 -31.27 3.40 12.65
CA LYS A 79 -30.42 4.19 11.74
C LYS A 79 -29.14 4.66 12.41
N TYR A 80 -29.24 5.14 13.66
CA TYR A 80 -28.08 5.55 14.45
C TYR A 80 -27.11 4.39 14.70
N TYR A 81 -27.60 3.24 15.17
CA TYR A 81 -26.75 2.08 15.43
C TYR A 81 -26.11 1.55 14.16
N GLN A 82 -26.86 1.50 13.06
CA GLN A 82 -26.33 1.10 11.76
C GLN A 82 -25.22 2.04 11.30
N SER A 83 -25.48 3.35 11.26
CA SER A 83 -24.48 4.35 10.88
C SER A 83 -23.25 4.34 11.80
N LYS A 84 -23.45 4.15 13.11
CA LYS A 84 -22.35 4.07 14.07
C LYS A 84 -21.51 2.81 13.85
N SER A 85 -22.14 1.68 13.56
CA SER A 85 -21.47 0.42 13.25
C SER A 85 -20.66 0.54 11.96
N GLU A 86 -21.25 1.05 10.89
CA GLU A 86 -20.58 1.31 9.60
C GLU A 86 -19.37 2.25 9.77
N SER A 87 -19.54 3.34 10.53
CA SER A 87 -18.46 4.27 10.84
C SER A 87 -17.31 3.60 11.59
N ASN A 88 -17.60 2.74 12.57
CA ASN A 88 -16.58 1.98 13.30
C ASN A 88 -15.85 0.98 12.40
N VAL A 89 -16.56 0.30 11.50
CA VAL A 89 -15.97 -0.62 10.51
C VAL A 89 -15.04 0.13 9.58
N ASN A 90 -15.49 1.26 9.02
CA ASN A 90 -14.68 2.11 8.14
C ASN A 90 -13.45 2.66 8.86
N GLN A 91 -13.60 3.12 10.11
CA GLN A 91 -12.47 3.59 10.91
C GLN A 91 -11.45 2.46 11.16
N THR A 92 -11.92 1.25 11.45
CA THR A 92 -11.05 0.08 11.65
C THR A 92 -10.32 -0.30 10.37
N GLN A 93 -11.00 -0.25 9.22
CA GLN A 93 -10.38 -0.50 7.92
C GLN A 93 -9.31 0.54 7.60
N MET A 94 -9.62 1.83 7.72
CA MET A 94 -8.68 2.93 7.51
C MET A 94 -7.44 2.80 8.41
N GLN A 95 -7.64 2.39 9.67
CA GLN A 95 -6.53 2.16 10.60
C GLN A 95 -5.62 1.01 10.12
N ARG A 96 -6.19 -0.09 9.65
CA ARG A 96 -5.41 -1.22 9.09
C ARG A 96 -4.64 -0.81 7.84
N GLU A 97 -5.25 -0.02 6.96
CA GLU A 97 -4.58 0.49 5.75
C GLU A 97 -3.42 1.42 6.10
N LEU A 98 -3.60 2.32 7.07
CA LEU A 98 -2.51 3.17 7.58
C LEU A 98 -1.35 2.35 8.15
N ASP A 99 -1.64 1.33 8.96
CA ASP A 99 -0.60 0.49 9.56
C ASP A 99 0.11 -0.37 8.49
N SER A 100 -0.61 -0.83 7.46
CA SER A 100 -0.03 -1.49 6.30
C SER A 100 0.90 -0.57 5.50
N LEU A 101 0.49 0.67 5.24
CA LEU A 101 1.30 1.66 4.54
C LEU A 101 2.56 2.02 5.32
N ARG A 102 2.45 2.18 6.65
CA ARG A 102 3.60 2.42 7.53
C ARG A 102 4.59 1.24 7.50
N SER A 103 4.09 0.00 7.58
CA SER A 103 4.94 -1.18 7.47
C SER A 103 5.63 -1.28 6.10
N LEU A 104 4.91 -0.94 5.02
CA LEU A 104 5.48 -0.95 3.68
C LEU A 104 6.55 0.14 3.50
N GLN A 105 6.31 1.33 4.05
CA GLN A 105 7.30 2.41 4.08
C GLN A 105 8.58 1.97 4.79
N GLU A 106 8.45 1.35 5.98
CA GLU A 106 9.60 0.84 6.73
C GLU A 106 10.38 -0.20 5.92
N LYS A 107 9.69 -1.13 5.25
CA LYS A 107 10.32 -2.12 4.36
C LYS A 107 11.08 -1.46 3.21
N PHE A 108 10.54 -0.41 2.60
CA PHE A 108 11.24 0.31 1.54
C PHE A 108 12.48 1.02 2.06
N VAL A 109 12.42 1.65 3.24
CA VAL A 109 13.59 2.29 3.84
C VAL A 109 14.70 1.27 4.10
N ILE A 110 14.35 0.11 4.66
CA ILE A 110 15.30 -0.99 4.87
C ILE A 110 15.86 -1.46 3.53
N LYS A 111 15.00 -1.66 2.53
CA LYS A 111 15.43 -2.16 1.22
C LYS A 111 16.35 -1.19 0.49
N THR A 112 16.10 0.11 0.59
CA THR A 112 16.99 1.14 0.05
C THR A 112 18.37 1.04 0.67
N ARG A 113 18.44 0.92 2.02
CA ARG A 113 19.71 0.76 2.71
C ARG A 113 20.45 -0.52 2.33
N GLU A 114 19.74 -1.64 2.19
CA GLU A 114 20.34 -2.89 1.71
C GLU A 114 20.96 -2.71 0.31
N LEU A 115 20.24 -2.05 -0.60
CA LEU A 115 20.73 -1.78 -1.95
C LEU A 115 21.94 -0.84 -1.97
N GLU A 116 21.98 0.14 -1.06
CA GLU A 116 23.16 1.01 -0.88
C GLU A 116 24.38 0.20 -0.44
N ILE A 117 24.22 -0.72 0.52
CA ILE A 117 25.29 -1.60 0.99
C ILE A 117 25.76 -2.54 -0.14
N ASP A 118 24.81 -3.18 -0.85
CA ASP A 118 25.13 -4.05 -1.98
C ASP A 118 25.89 -3.30 -3.09
N TYR A 119 25.55 -2.02 -3.30
CA TYR A 119 26.23 -1.16 -4.27
C TYR A 119 27.66 -0.84 -3.84
N ASP A 120 27.88 -0.49 -2.57
CA ASP A 120 29.22 -0.24 -2.02
C ASP A 120 30.12 -1.49 -2.12
N ASP A 121 29.55 -2.68 -1.83
CA ASP A 121 30.26 -3.95 -1.97
C ASP A 121 30.60 -4.25 -3.43
N LEU A 122 29.67 -4.03 -4.34
CA LEU A 122 29.91 -4.18 -5.78
C LEU A 122 31.03 -3.26 -6.25
N GLU A 123 31.01 -1.99 -5.87
CA GLU A 123 32.05 -1.02 -6.24
C GLU A 123 33.42 -1.42 -5.67
N ARG A 124 33.45 -1.98 -4.46
CA ARG A 124 34.68 -2.52 -3.86
C ARG A 124 35.22 -3.70 -4.67
N THR A 125 34.37 -4.64 -5.07
CA THR A 125 34.79 -5.78 -5.91
C THR A 125 35.27 -5.33 -7.29
N GLU A 126 34.62 -4.32 -7.88
CA GLU A 126 35.02 -3.73 -9.15
C GLU A 126 36.41 -3.10 -9.07
N ARG A 127 36.68 -2.32 -8.01
CA ARG A 127 38.02 -1.73 -7.77
C ARG A 127 39.09 -2.81 -7.62
N ALA A 128 38.81 -3.87 -6.87
CA ALA A 128 39.74 -4.99 -6.69
C ALA A 128 40.01 -5.72 -8.02
N ALA A 129 38.97 -5.99 -8.81
CA ALA A 129 39.09 -6.62 -10.12
C ALA A 129 39.89 -5.75 -11.10
N LYS A 130 39.61 -4.44 -11.16
CA LYS A 130 40.37 -3.46 -11.96
C LYS A 130 41.85 -3.43 -11.56
N SER A 131 42.16 -3.40 -10.26
CA SER A 131 43.55 -3.45 -9.79
C SER A 131 44.24 -4.75 -10.21
N SER A 132 43.57 -5.89 -10.06
CA SER A 132 44.12 -7.19 -10.49
C SER A 132 44.33 -7.26 -12.01
N LEU A 133 43.47 -6.62 -12.80
CA LEU A 133 43.62 -6.54 -14.25
C LEU A 133 44.86 -5.72 -14.62
N ILE A 134 45.02 -4.54 -14.03
CA ILE A 134 46.20 -3.68 -14.23
C ILE A 134 47.50 -4.42 -13.87
N ASP A 135 47.50 -5.17 -12.77
CA ASP A 135 48.65 -5.99 -12.37
C ASP A 135 48.97 -7.09 -13.41
N LEU A 136 47.94 -7.69 -14.01
CA LEU A 136 48.12 -8.69 -15.07
C LEU A 136 48.65 -8.05 -16.36
N GLU A 137 48.11 -6.90 -16.76
CA GLU A 137 48.58 -6.12 -17.92
C GLU A 137 50.05 -5.74 -17.75
N ASN A 138 50.44 -5.25 -16.57
CA ASN A 138 51.83 -4.92 -16.25
C ASN A 138 52.75 -6.14 -16.31
N LYS A 139 52.31 -7.30 -15.79
CA LYS A 139 53.08 -8.55 -15.89
C LYS A 139 53.22 -9.01 -17.34
N TYR A 140 52.16 -8.88 -18.13
CA TYR A 140 52.13 -9.23 -19.54
C TYR A 140 53.06 -8.32 -20.37
N ASN A 141 53.02 -7.01 -20.15
CA ASN A 141 53.93 -6.05 -20.81
C ASN A 141 55.40 -6.36 -20.49
N LYS A 142 55.73 -6.64 -19.22
CA LYS A 142 57.08 -7.08 -18.84
C LYS A 142 57.48 -8.42 -19.47
N ALA A 143 56.53 -9.30 -19.76
CA ALA A 143 56.80 -10.55 -20.46
C ALA A 143 57.08 -10.29 -21.94
N ILE A 144 56.34 -9.39 -22.58
CA ILE A 144 56.61 -8.90 -23.94
C ILE A 144 58.00 -8.28 -24.03
N GLU A 145 58.34 -7.34 -23.15
CA GLU A 145 59.65 -6.69 -23.13
C GLU A 145 60.80 -7.71 -23.06
N ARG A 146 60.68 -8.71 -22.18
CA ARG A 146 61.65 -9.81 -22.10
C ARG A 146 61.70 -10.64 -23.37
N ASN A 147 60.56 -10.91 -24.00
CA ASN A 147 60.49 -11.69 -25.22
C ASN A 147 61.22 -10.96 -26.37
N VAL A 148 60.99 -9.66 -26.53
CA VAL A 148 61.68 -8.81 -27.53
C VAL A 148 63.19 -8.80 -27.31
N ILE A 149 63.66 -8.72 -26.05
CA ILE A 149 65.10 -8.80 -25.74
C ILE A 149 65.67 -10.15 -26.17
N LEU A 150 64.99 -11.26 -25.85
CA LEU A 150 65.41 -12.60 -26.23
C LEU A 150 65.41 -12.81 -27.75
N GLU A 151 64.43 -12.26 -28.47
CA GLU A 151 64.39 -12.28 -29.93
C GLU A 151 65.62 -11.56 -30.53
N ASN A 152 65.98 -10.38 -30.01
CA ASN A 152 67.17 -9.65 -30.43
C ASN A 152 68.47 -10.40 -30.10
N GLU A 153 68.57 -11.03 -28.93
CA GLU A 153 69.72 -11.86 -28.56
C GLU A 153 69.87 -13.08 -29.50
N LEU A 154 68.76 -13.71 -29.87
CA LEU A 154 68.73 -14.79 -30.85
C LEU A 154 69.15 -14.32 -32.24
N GLU A 155 68.70 -13.13 -32.67
CA GLU A 155 69.12 -12.52 -33.93
C GLU A 155 70.63 -12.23 -33.92
N GLY A 156 71.15 -11.62 -32.85
CA GLY A 156 72.59 -11.39 -32.69
C GLY A 156 73.42 -12.68 -32.72
N LYS A 157 72.93 -13.74 -32.07
CA LYS A 157 73.53 -15.08 -32.14
C LYS A 157 73.53 -15.62 -33.58
N ASN A 158 72.42 -15.47 -34.31
CA ASN A 158 72.33 -15.93 -35.70
C ASN A 158 73.31 -15.16 -36.61
N LEU A 159 73.44 -13.85 -36.43
CA LEU A 159 74.44 -13.05 -37.15
C LEU A 159 75.86 -13.53 -36.88
N LEU A 160 76.18 -13.82 -35.61
CA LEU A 160 77.50 -14.35 -35.24
C LEU A 160 77.75 -15.73 -35.86
N ILE A 161 76.74 -16.61 -35.90
CA ILE A 161 76.83 -17.91 -36.58
C ILE A 161 77.17 -17.72 -38.06
N VAL A 162 76.50 -16.80 -38.75
CA VAL A 162 76.78 -16.48 -40.16
C VAL A 162 78.20 -15.94 -40.34
N GLN A 163 78.66 -15.04 -39.47
CA GLN A 163 80.03 -14.50 -39.53
C GLN A 163 81.09 -15.57 -39.28
N VAL A 164 80.89 -16.44 -38.27
CA VAL A 164 81.80 -17.56 -37.99
C VAL A 164 81.82 -18.52 -39.18
N GLN A 165 80.68 -18.77 -39.83
CA GLN A 165 80.65 -19.60 -41.03
C GLN A 165 81.44 -18.95 -42.16
N ARG A 166 81.26 -17.65 -42.40
CA ARG A 166 82.03 -16.91 -43.41
C ARG A 166 83.53 -16.92 -43.14
N LEU A 167 83.96 -16.70 -41.89
CA LEU A 167 85.37 -16.78 -41.51
C LEU A 167 85.94 -18.19 -41.68
N LYS A 168 85.13 -19.24 -41.43
CA LYS A 168 85.51 -20.62 -41.74
C LYS A 168 85.66 -20.84 -43.24
N ASP A 169 84.82 -20.21 -44.07
CA ASP A 169 84.93 -20.26 -45.53
C ASP A 169 86.21 -19.55 -45.98
N ASP A 170 86.46 -18.32 -45.53
CA ASP A 170 87.68 -17.56 -45.83
C ASP A 170 88.95 -18.30 -45.37
N LEU A 171 88.93 -18.92 -44.18
CA LEU A 171 90.05 -19.73 -43.68
C LEU A 171 90.29 -20.97 -44.54
N ARG A 172 89.21 -21.60 -45.04
CA ARG A 172 89.32 -22.71 -45.99
C ARG A 172 89.94 -22.23 -47.30
N ASP A 173 89.52 -21.09 -47.82
CA ASP A 173 90.05 -20.51 -49.05
C ASP A 173 91.54 -20.16 -48.91
N VAL A 174 91.94 -19.49 -47.82
CA VAL A 174 93.37 -19.18 -47.54
C VAL A 174 94.19 -20.46 -47.36
N ASN A 175 93.66 -21.49 -46.70
CA ASN A 175 94.36 -22.78 -46.59
C ASN A 175 94.53 -23.46 -47.95
N ILE A 176 93.54 -23.35 -48.84
CA ILE A 176 93.64 -23.82 -50.24
C ILE A 176 94.72 -23.01 -50.98
N GLU A 177 94.75 -21.68 -50.84
CA GLU A 177 95.79 -20.84 -51.44
C GLU A 177 97.19 -21.17 -50.93
N LEU A 178 97.37 -21.36 -49.62
CA LEU A 178 98.63 -21.80 -49.02
C LEU A 178 99.04 -23.19 -49.53
N ALA A 179 98.10 -24.12 -49.67
CA ALA A 179 98.37 -25.42 -50.26
C ALA A 179 98.83 -25.30 -51.72
N ILE A 180 98.20 -24.43 -52.52
CA ILE A 180 98.60 -24.13 -53.90
C ILE A 180 99.99 -23.47 -53.94
N LEU A 181 100.28 -22.51 -53.05
CA LEU A 181 101.58 -21.84 -52.97
C LEU A 181 102.69 -22.80 -52.56
N LYS A 182 102.45 -23.66 -51.57
CA LYS A 182 103.38 -24.73 -51.19
C LYS A 182 103.64 -25.66 -52.37
N ASN A 183 102.59 -26.06 -53.08
CA ASN A 183 102.71 -26.85 -54.33
C ASN A 183 103.41 -26.10 -55.48
N LYS A 184 103.54 -24.76 -55.43
CA LYS A 184 104.29 -23.94 -56.41
C LYS A 184 105.74 -23.69 -55.99
N GLN A 185 106.04 -23.67 -54.69
CA GLN A 185 107.38 -23.43 -54.14
C GLN A 185 108.21 -24.73 -54.12
N ASP A 186 107.54 -25.85 -53.89
CA ASP A 186 108.08 -27.20 -54.07
C ASP A 186 107.78 -27.63 -55.51
N GLY A 187 108.67 -27.27 -56.45
CA GLY A 187 108.64 -27.75 -57.83
C GLY A 187 108.95 -29.24 -57.93
N GLU A 188 108.18 -30.11 -57.26
CA GLU A 188 108.10 -31.55 -57.51
C GLU A 188 106.93 -32.20 -56.70
N TYR A 189 106.05 -32.89 -57.45
CA TYR A 189 105.02 -33.88 -57.04
C TYR A 189 103.73 -33.47 -56.29
N GLY A 190 102.63 -33.51 -57.05
CA GLY A 190 101.43 -34.31 -56.71
C GLY A 190 100.21 -33.57 -56.11
N PRO A 191 98.97 -33.88 -56.53
CA PRO A 191 97.77 -33.30 -55.93
C PRO A 191 97.55 -33.87 -54.52
N PRO A 192 97.26 -33.05 -53.50
CA PRO A 192 96.88 -33.60 -52.20
C PRO A 192 95.46 -34.22 -52.29
N PRO A 193 95.25 -35.38 -51.66
CA PRO A 193 93.99 -36.13 -51.72
C PRO A 193 92.86 -35.39 -50.99
N PRO A 194 91.57 -35.69 -51.31
CA PRO A 194 90.44 -35.18 -50.55
C PRO A 194 90.54 -35.67 -49.10
N SER A 195 90.71 -34.75 -48.15
CA SER A 195 90.55 -35.07 -46.74
C SER A 195 89.06 -35.29 -46.46
N SER A 196 88.67 -36.55 -46.59
CA SER A 196 87.49 -37.13 -45.96
C SER A 196 87.83 -37.45 -44.51
N GLU A 197 87.51 -36.54 -43.60
CA GLU A 197 87.19 -36.93 -42.22
C GLU A 197 85.72 -36.61 -41.90
N PRO A 198 84.92 -37.63 -41.55
CA PRO A 198 83.55 -37.48 -41.13
C PRO A 198 83.54 -37.22 -39.62
N VAL A 199 83.19 -36.02 -39.18
CA VAL A 199 83.00 -35.78 -37.74
C VAL A 199 81.67 -35.07 -37.48
N SER A 200 80.75 -35.94 -37.05
CA SER A 200 79.72 -35.74 -36.04
C SER A 200 78.61 -34.75 -36.35
N SER A 201 77.48 -35.35 -36.72
CA SER A 201 76.13 -34.92 -36.33
C SER A 201 76.10 -34.15 -35.00
N PRO A 202 75.41 -33.00 -34.92
CA PRO A 202 75.13 -32.36 -33.64
C PRO A 202 74.20 -33.28 -32.84
N PRO A 203 74.42 -33.47 -31.53
CA PRO A 203 73.47 -34.19 -30.71
C PRO A 203 72.17 -33.40 -30.68
N ARG A 204 71.06 -34.08 -31.00
CA ARG A 204 69.70 -33.64 -30.74
C ARG A 204 69.59 -33.32 -29.25
N LYS A 205 69.63 -32.04 -28.88
CA LYS A 205 69.25 -31.61 -27.53
C LYS A 205 67.74 -31.66 -27.43
N GLU A 206 67.27 -32.82 -27.02
CA GLU A 206 65.94 -33.01 -26.48
C GLU A 206 65.84 -32.39 -25.07
N PHE A 207 64.87 -31.47 -24.96
CA PHE A 207 64.10 -31.07 -23.79
C PHE A 207 64.79 -30.42 -22.59
N TYR A 208 64.36 -29.18 -22.30
CA TYR A 208 63.74 -28.84 -21.02
C TYR A 208 62.74 -27.70 -21.23
N ASN A 209 61.45 -28.05 -21.37
CA ASN A 209 60.36 -27.11 -21.10
C ASN A 209 60.22 -27.00 -19.58
N PRO A 210 60.29 -25.79 -18.97
CA PRO A 210 59.85 -25.64 -17.60
C PRO A 210 58.32 -25.80 -17.55
N PRO A 211 57.77 -26.45 -16.51
CA PRO A 211 56.33 -26.66 -16.40
C PRO A 211 55.61 -25.34 -16.12
N PRO A 212 54.33 -25.18 -16.53
CA PRO A 212 53.53 -24.03 -16.14
C PRO A 212 53.28 -24.05 -14.62
N PRO A 213 53.26 -22.89 -13.94
CA PRO A 213 52.98 -22.84 -12.52
C PRO A 213 51.54 -23.25 -12.25
N LYS A 214 51.37 -24.21 -11.34
CA LYS A 214 50.06 -24.62 -10.81
C LYS A 214 49.48 -23.48 -9.97
N PRO A 215 48.16 -23.21 -10.03
CA PRO A 215 47.51 -22.27 -9.14
C PRO A 215 47.48 -22.82 -7.70
N THR A 216 48.09 -22.08 -6.78
CA THR A 216 47.98 -22.30 -5.34
C THR A 216 46.59 -21.83 -4.90
N ILE A 217 45.68 -22.77 -4.64
CA ILE A 217 44.44 -22.50 -3.91
C ILE A 217 44.82 -22.39 -2.44
N ILE A 218 44.81 -21.17 -1.91
CA ILE A 218 44.85 -20.92 -0.47
C ILE A 218 43.42 -21.14 0.04
N THR A 219 43.20 -22.32 0.59
CA THR A 219 42.00 -22.66 1.37
C THR A 219 42.15 -22.04 2.75
N ASN A 220 41.55 -20.87 2.97
CA ASN A 220 41.21 -20.41 4.31
C ASN A 220 39.71 -20.59 4.52
N SER A 221 39.37 -21.71 5.17
CA SER A 221 38.08 -21.89 5.80
C SER A 221 38.22 -21.50 7.26
N GLN A 222 37.51 -20.46 7.69
CA GLN A 222 36.89 -20.38 9.02
C GLN A 222 35.86 -19.26 9.09
N ARG A 223 34.59 -19.70 9.14
CA ARG A 223 33.53 -19.26 10.06
C ARG A 223 32.83 -17.91 9.80
N ALA A 224 31.70 -18.00 9.10
CA ALA A 224 30.55 -17.14 9.31
C ALA A 224 29.33 -18.02 9.63
N GLU A 225 28.74 -17.79 10.80
CA GLU A 225 27.50 -18.41 11.24
C GLU A 225 26.31 -17.63 10.66
N ALA A 226 25.40 -18.39 10.04
CA ALA A 226 23.95 -18.19 9.89
C ALA A 226 23.38 -16.82 9.42
N MET A 227 22.91 -16.78 8.17
CA MET A 227 21.54 -16.32 7.89
C MET A 227 21.00 -16.96 6.61
N ASN A 228 19.81 -17.54 6.73
CA ASN A 228 19.11 -18.34 5.73
C ASN A 228 18.43 -17.44 4.69
N THR A 229 18.95 -17.41 3.46
CA THR A 229 18.20 -16.96 2.28
C THR A 229 18.46 -17.95 1.14
N GLN A 230 17.46 -18.77 0.82
CA GLN A 230 17.47 -19.67 -0.33
C GLN A 230 17.62 -18.86 -1.63
N VAL A 231 18.84 -18.79 -2.14
CA VAL A 231 19.11 -18.41 -3.52
C VAL A 231 19.30 -19.72 -4.29
N ASN A 232 18.34 -20.04 -5.16
CA ASN A 232 18.44 -21.20 -6.04
C ASN A 232 19.61 -21.00 -7.01
N SER A 233 20.68 -21.76 -6.77
CA SER A 233 21.82 -21.96 -7.68
C SER A 233 21.32 -22.44 -9.05
N ILE A 234 21.73 -21.78 -10.12
CA ILE A 234 21.49 -22.24 -11.50
C ILE A 234 22.48 -23.39 -11.76
N ASP A 235 21.93 -24.59 -11.79
CA ASP A 235 22.65 -25.83 -12.07
C ASP A 235 23.17 -25.80 -13.53
N PRO A 236 24.48 -25.97 -13.80
CA PRO A 236 25.06 -25.89 -15.14
C PRO A 236 24.64 -27.02 -16.09
N ASN A 237 23.75 -27.91 -15.64
CA ASN A 237 23.16 -29.00 -16.43
C ASN A 237 21.65 -28.82 -16.70
N SER A 238 21.10 -27.61 -16.54
CA SER A 238 19.67 -27.36 -16.70
C SER A 238 19.26 -27.33 -18.18
N ASN A 239 18.33 -28.22 -18.54
CA ASN A 239 17.76 -28.32 -19.88
C ASN A 239 17.00 -27.02 -20.23
N PRO A 240 17.39 -26.29 -21.31
CA PRO A 240 16.80 -25.00 -21.66
C PRO A 240 15.29 -25.08 -21.91
N VAL A 241 14.78 -26.23 -22.36
CA VAL A 241 13.34 -26.45 -22.57
C VAL A 241 12.57 -26.44 -21.24
N LYS A 242 13.14 -27.00 -20.17
CA LYS A 242 12.51 -26.97 -18.83
C LYS A 242 12.45 -25.56 -18.27
N MET A 243 13.49 -24.75 -18.49
CA MET A 243 13.52 -23.35 -18.06
C MET A 243 12.45 -22.53 -18.76
N VAL A 244 12.28 -22.70 -20.07
CA VAL A 244 11.22 -22.04 -20.84
C VAL A 244 9.84 -22.51 -20.40
N GLN A 245 9.65 -23.81 -20.15
CA GLN A 245 8.40 -24.37 -19.62
C GLN A 245 8.02 -23.74 -18.28
N GLU A 246 9.00 -23.55 -17.40
CA GLU A 246 8.80 -22.94 -16.08
C GLU A 246 8.50 -21.44 -16.19
N MET A 247 9.21 -20.71 -17.06
CA MET A 247 8.90 -19.30 -17.34
C MET A 247 7.49 -19.12 -17.91
N VAL A 248 7.07 -19.96 -18.86
CA VAL A 248 5.71 -19.94 -19.40
C VAL A 248 4.68 -20.26 -18.31
N GLY A 249 4.98 -21.19 -17.39
CA GLY A 249 4.14 -21.47 -16.22
C GLY A 249 3.98 -20.26 -15.31
N ARG A 250 5.07 -19.54 -15.03
CA ARG A 250 5.06 -18.30 -14.23
C ARG A 250 4.29 -17.19 -14.94
N VAL A 251 4.42 -17.04 -16.25
CA VAL A 251 3.65 -16.06 -17.05
C VAL A 251 2.15 -16.37 -17.00
N LYS A 252 1.74 -17.62 -17.18
CA LYS A 252 0.33 -18.03 -17.06
C LYS A 252 -0.24 -17.74 -15.66
N SER A 253 0.53 -17.98 -14.61
CA SER A 253 0.13 -17.64 -13.24
C SER A 253 0.01 -16.12 -13.02
N LEU A 254 0.89 -15.33 -13.65
CA LEU A 254 0.84 -13.88 -13.59
C LEU A 254 -0.38 -13.32 -14.35
N GLU A 255 -0.69 -13.87 -15.52
CA GLU A 255 -1.89 -13.52 -16.29
C GLU A 255 -3.17 -13.84 -15.52
N ALA A 256 -3.27 -15.00 -14.88
CA ALA A 256 -4.43 -15.37 -14.07
C ALA A 256 -4.66 -14.38 -12.90
N ARG A 257 -3.57 -13.95 -12.23
CA ARG A 257 -3.65 -12.93 -11.18
C ARG A 257 -4.03 -11.55 -11.73
N LEU A 258 -3.49 -11.16 -12.89
CA LEU A 258 -3.86 -9.91 -13.57
C LEU A 258 -5.34 -9.89 -13.99
N VAL A 259 -5.87 -11.00 -14.49
CA VAL A 259 -7.29 -11.14 -14.82
C VAL A 259 -8.15 -11.02 -13.56
N SER A 260 -7.75 -11.64 -12.44
CA SER A 260 -8.43 -11.50 -11.15
C SER A 260 -8.41 -10.05 -10.66
N CYS A 261 -7.29 -9.34 -10.78
CA CYS A 261 -7.20 -7.93 -10.44
C CYS A 261 -8.12 -7.06 -11.32
N ARG A 262 -8.19 -7.32 -12.62
CA ARG A 262 -9.10 -6.63 -13.52
C ARG A 262 -10.55 -6.85 -13.11
N SER A 263 -10.97 -8.08 -12.80
CA SER A 263 -12.33 -8.36 -12.32
C SER A 263 -12.73 -7.56 -11.07
N LEU A 264 -11.78 -7.26 -10.19
CA LEU A 264 -12.03 -6.50 -8.96
C LEU A 264 -12.02 -4.98 -9.19
N VAL A 265 -11.25 -4.50 -10.18
CA VAL A 265 -11.05 -3.07 -10.45
C VAL A 265 -12.01 -2.53 -11.51
N THR A 266 -12.42 -3.33 -12.49
CA THR A 266 -13.35 -2.92 -13.56
C THR A 266 -14.69 -2.35 -13.05
N PRO A 267 -15.31 -2.89 -11.98
CA PRO A 267 -16.53 -2.29 -11.40
C PRO A 267 -16.32 -0.92 -10.75
N LEU A 268 -15.08 -0.59 -10.35
CA LEU A 268 -14.73 0.67 -9.68
C LEU A 268 -14.39 1.80 -10.66
N LEU A 269 -14.11 1.46 -11.92
CA LEU A 269 -13.79 2.41 -12.99
C LEU A 269 -15.01 2.76 -13.85
N ALA A 270 -16.13 2.05 -13.69
CA ALA A 270 -17.37 2.38 -14.38
C ALA A 270 -18.01 3.63 -13.73
N PRO A 271 -18.32 4.69 -14.50
CA PRO A 271 -19.08 5.81 -13.96
C PRO A 271 -20.45 5.31 -13.47
N PRO A 272 -20.96 5.79 -12.33
CA PRO A 272 -22.26 5.36 -11.82
C PRO A 272 -23.36 5.70 -12.83
N PRO A 273 -24.42 4.87 -12.95
CA PRO A 273 -25.56 5.18 -13.80
C PRO A 273 -26.15 6.51 -13.34
N SER A 274 -26.20 7.48 -14.25
CA SER A 274 -26.68 8.82 -13.99
C SER A 274 -28.16 8.77 -13.61
N TYR A 275 -28.47 8.89 -12.32
CA TYR A 275 -29.82 9.23 -11.90
C TYR A 275 -30.06 10.69 -12.25
N SER A 276 -30.75 10.90 -13.38
CA SER A 276 -31.33 12.19 -13.76
C SER A 276 -32.47 12.52 -12.79
N THR A 277 -32.18 13.34 -11.78
CA THR A 277 -33.21 14.02 -10.97
C THR A 277 -33.14 15.51 -11.28
N THR A 278 -34.01 15.94 -12.19
CA THR A 278 -34.36 17.35 -12.37
C THR A 278 -35.34 17.73 -11.27
N MET A 279 -34.93 18.59 -10.33
CA MET A 279 -35.85 19.33 -9.45
C MET A 279 -35.80 20.82 -9.85
N PRO A 280 -36.94 21.48 -10.11
CA PRO A 280 -36.96 22.91 -10.40
C PRO A 280 -36.93 23.70 -9.08
N LEU A 281 -35.89 24.51 -8.87
CA LEU A 281 -35.87 25.45 -7.75
C LEU A 281 -36.48 26.80 -8.19
N ALA A 282 -37.50 27.20 -7.44
CA ALA A 282 -38.23 28.45 -7.59
C ALA A 282 -37.33 29.67 -7.39
N SER A 283 -37.48 30.63 -8.30
CA SER A 283 -37.03 32.02 -8.16
C SER A 283 -37.81 32.73 -7.05
N ASN A 284 -37.12 33.31 -6.07
CA ASN A 284 -37.42 34.62 -5.46
C ASN A 284 -36.58 34.86 -4.20
N SER A 285 -35.47 35.61 -4.33
CA SER A 285 -34.97 36.53 -3.29
C SER A 285 -33.84 37.46 -3.81
N PRO A 286 -33.71 38.69 -3.26
CA PRO A 286 -33.04 39.84 -3.92
C PRO A 286 -31.52 39.93 -3.62
N PRO A 287 -30.76 40.79 -4.36
CA PRO A 287 -29.30 40.77 -4.32
C PRO A 287 -28.72 41.60 -3.17
N PRO A 288 -27.52 41.28 -2.66
CA PRO A 288 -26.79 42.18 -1.76
C PRO A 288 -25.92 43.19 -2.53
N SER A 289 -25.98 44.45 -2.10
CA SER A 289 -25.17 45.59 -2.57
C SER A 289 -23.71 45.55 -2.08
N PRO A 290 -22.78 46.32 -2.71
CA PRO A 290 -21.36 46.00 -2.76
C PRO A 290 -20.52 46.67 -1.65
N LYS A 291 -19.46 46.00 -1.18
CA LYS A 291 -18.43 46.61 -0.34
C LYS A 291 -17.07 46.67 -1.05
N ALA A 292 -16.67 47.93 -1.23
CA ALA A 292 -15.34 48.53 -1.31
C ALA A 292 -14.09 47.62 -1.35
N ARG A 293 -13.42 47.78 -2.48
CA ARG A 293 -11.99 47.73 -2.78
C ARG A 293 -11.13 48.40 -1.70
N MET A 294 -10.14 47.71 -1.16
CA MET A 294 -8.86 48.29 -0.71
C MET A 294 -7.75 47.28 -1.01
N ASP A 295 -6.79 47.78 -1.77
CA ASP A 295 -5.53 47.17 -2.18
C ASP A 295 -4.49 47.44 -1.09
N SER A 296 -3.61 46.49 -0.79
CA SER A 296 -2.25 46.83 -0.37
C SER A 296 -1.34 45.60 -0.39
N SER A 297 -0.28 45.77 -1.16
CA SER A 297 0.84 44.88 -1.33
C SER A 297 1.84 44.98 -0.16
N TYR A 298 2.75 44.00 -0.15
CA TYR A 298 4.08 43.97 0.48
C TYR A 298 4.25 43.26 1.84
N ARG A 299 5.12 42.23 1.75
CA ARG A 299 6.35 42.00 2.55
C ARG A 299 6.39 40.71 3.41
N ASN A 300 7.00 39.68 2.84
CA ASN A 300 7.85 38.72 3.57
C ASN A 300 9.19 39.41 3.96
N PRO A 301 10.07 38.89 4.84
CA PRO A 301 10.12 37.55 5.46
C PRO A 301 10.48 37.54 6.99
N LEU A 302 10.38 36.37 7.65
CA LEU A 302 11.47 35.74 8.43
C LEU A 302 10.97 34.63 9.38
N LYS A 303 11.70 33.52 9.36
CA LYS A 303 11.58 32.35 10.23
C LYS A 303 11.93 32.69 11.68
N SER A 304 11.18 32.14 12.63
CA SER A 304 11.72 31.78 13.95
C SER A 304 10.94 30.62 14.56
N TYR A 305 11.69 29.58 14.90
CA TYR A 305 11.26 28.42 15.67
C TYR A 305 10.73 28.84 17.05
N ARG A 306 9.54 28.37 17.45
CA ARG A 306 9.24 28.10 18.86
C ARG A 306 8.36 26.85 19.03
N ARG A 307 8.98 25.91 19.73
CA ARG A 307 8.46 24.68 20.35
C ARG A 307 7.39 25.05 21.39
N SER A 308 6.22 24.42 21.38
CA SER A 308 5.25 24.50 22.48
C SER A 308 5.32 23.24 23.34
N SER A 309 5.45 23.45 24.64
CA SER A 309 5.48 22.45 25.69
C SER A 309 4.07 21.98 26.03
N LEU A 310 3.90 20.66 26.17
CA LEU A 310 2.72 20.03 26.75
C LEU A 310 2.62 20.38 28.24
N GLN A 311 1.55 21.07 28.64
CA GLN A 311 1.08 21.05 30.02
C GLN A 311 -0.07 20.06 30.17
N LYS A 312 0.14 19.07 31.04
CA LYS A 312 -0.84 18.10 31.52
C LYS A 312 -1.84 18.79 32.44
N SER A 313 -3.12 18.82 32.09
CA SER A 313 -4.21 19.08 33.02
C SER A 313 -4.85 17.75 33.44
N LYS A 314 -4.67 17.40 34.72
CA LYS A 314 -5.40 16.34 35.43
C LYS A 314 -6.84 16.83 35.64
N ALA A 315 -7.83 16.11 35.11
CA ALA A 315 -9.23 16.31 35.44
C ALA A 315 -9.74 15.12 36.27
N PHE A 316 -10.01 15.43 37.54
CA PHE A 316 -11.11 14.99 38.41
C PHE A 316 -11.79 13.63 38.11
N SER A 317 -11.55 12.66 39.00
CA SER A 317 -12.38 11.47 39.20
C SER A 317 -13.47 11.81 40.21
N MET A 318 -14.74 11.81 39.80
CA MET A 318 -15.87 11.83 40.72
C MET A 318 -16.35 10.41 41.02
N THR A 319 -16.35 10.12 42.31
CA THR A 319 -16.83 8.93 43.00
C THR A 319 -18.31 8.67 42.72
N VAL A 320 -18.63 7.45 42.25
CA VAL A 320 -19.98 6.91 42.25
C VAL A 320 -20.27 6.37 43.64
N ASN A 321 -21.10 7.08 44.42
CA ASN A 321 -21.64 6.55 45.67
C ASN A 321 -23.08 6.08 45.49
N GLN A 322 -23.29 4.85 45.96
CA GLN A 322 -24.53 4.10 46.04
C GLN A 322 -25.65 4.89 46.73
N MET A 323 -26.86 4.86 46.15
CA MET A 323 -28.09 4.94 46.93
C MET A 323 -28.87 3.64 46.77
N ARG A 324 -28.92 2.87 47.85
CA ARG A 324 -29.85 1.76 48.06
C ARG A 324 -30.57 2.00 49.38
N SER A 325 -31.88 1.77 49.37
CA SER A 325 -32.80 1.59 50.50
C SER A 325 -33.27 2.82 51.30
N LYS A 326 -34.55 3.15 51.13
CA LYS A 326 -35.70 2.99 52.06
C LYS A 326 -36.91 3.53 51.28
N VAL A 327 -38.03 2.82 51.13
CA VAL A 327 -39.13 2.72 52.10
C VAL A 327 -40.02 1.54 51.67
N GLN A 328 -40.32 0.64 52.61
CA GLN A 328 -41.62 -0.01 52.74
C GLN A 328 -41.92 -0.13 54.23
#